data_AF-A0A9C9JMW2-F1
#
_entry.id   AF-A0A9C9JMW2-F1
#
_cell.length_a   1.000
_cell.length_b   1.000
_cell.length_c   1.000
_cell.angle_alpha   90.00
_cell.angle_beta   90.00
_cell.angle_gamma   90.00
#
_symmetry.space_group_name_H-M   'P 1'
#
loop_
_entity.id
_entity.type
_entity.pdbx_description
1 polymer ?
#
loop_
_entity_poly.entity_id
_entity_poly.type
_entity_poly.pdbx_seq_one_letter_code
_entity_poly.pdbx_strand_id
1 'polypeptide(L)'
;MKGTGIEEVVALAREHGVAAVANVVDGKPWVRALTTARVTDELELYFATYEWSNKVKQLEADPNVCLTYLDNKGRDARIFGT
;
A
#
# COMPACT_ATOMS: atom_id res chain seq x y z
N MET A 1 -6.19 -11.45 18.47
CA MET A 1 -6.34 -11.63 17.00
C MET A 1 -5.22 -12.56 16.56
N LYS A 2 -5.51 -13.68 15.89
CA LYS A 2 -4.47 -14.43 15.19
C LYS A 2 -3.91 -13.49 14.13
N GLY A 3 -2.59 -13.26 14.12
CA GLY A 3 -1.97 -12.44 13.08
C GLY A 3 -2.33 -13.04 11.72
N THR A 4 -2.81 -12.20 10.81
CA THR A 4 -3.03 -12.59 9.42
C THR A 4 -1.69 -13.05 8.85
N GLY A 5 -1.66 -14.25 8.27
CA GLY A 5 -0.46 -14.76 7.61
C GLY A 5 -0.07 -13.86 6.44
N ILE A 6 1.22 -13.84 6.09
CA ILE A 6 1.70 -13.11 4.90
C ILE A 6 0.93 -13.57 3.64
N GLU A 7 0.55 -14.84 3.59
CA GLU A 7 -0.23 -15.44 2.51
C GLU A 7 -1.63 -14.83 2.40
N GLU A 8 -2.29 -14.54 3.53
CA GLU A 8 -3.62 -13.93 3.55
C GLU A 8 -3.57 -12.48 3.07
N VAL A 9 -2.51 -11.75 3.44
CA VAL A 9 -2.28 -10.37 2.98
C VAL A 9 -1.98 -10.34 1.48
N VAL A 10 -1.10 -11.23 1.00
CA VAL A 10 -0.79 -11.38 -0.42
C VAL A 10 -2.03 -11.74 -1.22
N ALA A 11 -2.86 -12.68 -0.73
CA ALA A 11 -4.11 -13.06 -1.37
C ALA A 11 -5.08 -11.85 -1.48
N LEU A 12 -5.22 -11.08 -0.41
CA LEU A 12 -6.10 -9.92 -0.38
C LEU A 12 -5.60 -8.79 -1.30
N ALA A 13 -4.29 -8.54 -1.35
CA ALA A 13 -3.68 -7.57 -2.26
C ALA A 13 -3.88 -7.95 -3.74
N ARG A 14 -3.75 -9.25 -4.06
CA ARG A 14 -4.00 -9.79 -5.41
C ARG A 14 -5.47 -9.71 -5.80
N GLU A 15 -6.39 -10.01 -4.88
CA GLU A 15 -7.83 -9.97 -5.13
C GLU A 15 -8.33 -8.53 -5.33
N HIS A 16 -7.87 -7.58 -4.51
CA HIS A 16 -8.47 -6.25 -4.44
C HIS A 16 -7.78 -5.15 -5.25
N GLY A 17 -6.57 -5.39 -5.79
CA GLY A 17 -5.95 -4.64 -6.90
C GLY A 17 -5.72 -3.12 -6.72
N VAL A 18 -6.33 -2.47 -5.73
CA VAL A 18 -6.27 -1.05 -5.43
C VAL A 18 -6.03 -0.90 -3.94
N ALA A 19 -4.96 -0.18 -3.61
CA ALA A 19 -4.59 0.13 -2.23
C ALA A 19 -4.83 1.63 -1.95
N ALA A 20 -5.28 1.95 -0.74
CA ALA A 20 -5.11 3.27 -0.17
C ALA A 20 -3.68 3.37 0.37
N VAL A 21 -2.84 4.20 -0.24
CA VAL A 21 -1.43 4.39 0.12
C VAL A 21 -1.28 5.73 0.82
N ALA A 22 -0.81 5.66 2.06
CA ALA A 22 -0.58 6.78 2.94
C ALA A 22 0.91 7.01 3.19
N ASN A 23 1.32 8.27 3.23
CA ASN A 23 2.63 8.73 3.72
C ASN A 23 2.45 10.04 4.51
N VAL A 24 3.49 10.48 5.21
CA VAL A 24 3.45 11.72 6.02
C VAL A 24 4.34 12.78 5.40
N VAL A 25 3.85 14.02 5.33
CA VAL A 25 4.61 15.18 4.83
C VAL A 25 4.37 16.33 5.79
N ASP A 26 5.43 16.89 6.37
CA ASP A 26 5.35 17.97 7.36
C ASP A 26 4.37 17.65 8.51
N GLY A 27 4.37 16.41 8.98
CA GLY A 27 3.48 15.92 10.04
C GLY A 27 2.01 15.71 9.61
N LYS A 28 1.69 15.87 8.32
CA LYS A 28 0.32 15.70 7.80
C LYS A 28 0.22 14.42 6.95
N PRO A 29 -0.84 13.60 7.14
CA PRO A 29 -1.04 12.42 6.32
C PRO A 29 -1.54 12.79 4.92
N TRP A 30 -0.98 12.14 3.91
CA TRP A 30 -1.42 12.20 2.52
C TRP A 30 -1.84 10.80 2.09
N VAL A 31 -3.08 10.65 1.62
CA VAL A 31 -3.61 9.35 1.19
C VAL A 31 -4.03 9.42 -0.27
N ARG A 32 -3.70 8.39 -1.05
CA ARG A 32 -4.12 8.24 -2.45
C ARG A 32 -4.49 6.79 -2.76
N ALA A 33 -5.43 6.59 -3.68
CA ALA A 33 -5.65 5.27 -4.25
C ALA A 33 -4.60 4.98 -5.32
N LEU A 34 -3.95 3.81 -5.26
CA LEU A 34 -3.04 3.32 -6.29
C LEU A 34 -3.44 1.92 -6.74
N THR A 35 -3.43 1.68 -8.05
CA THR A 35 -3.58 0.34 -8.62
C THR A 35 -2.27 -0.42 -8.47
N THR A 36 -2.37 -1.63 -7.95
CA THR A 36 -1.27 -2.55 -7.73
C THR A 36 -0.93 -3.22 -9.06
N ALA A 37 0.29 -3.03 -9.53
CA ALA A 37 0.76 -3.60 -10.79
C ALA A 37 1.24 -5.05 -10.62
N ARG A 38 1.87 -5.37 -9.47
CA ARG A 38 2.40 -6.70 -9.15
C ARG A 38 2.46 -6.91 -7.64
N VAL A 39 2.23 -8.16 -7.22
CA VAL A 39 2.37 -8.64 -5.84
C VAL A 39 3.20 -9.93 -5.83
N THR A 40 4.32 -9.98 -5.10
CA THR A 40 5.13 -11.20 -4.92
C THR A 40 4.64 -12.05 -3.75
N ASP A 41 5.17 -13.25 -3.60
CA ASP A 41 4.84 -14.13 -2.47
C ASP A 41 5.54 -13.66 -1.17
N GLU A 42 6.60 -12.86 -1.30
CA GLU A 42 7.36 -12.25 -0.21
C GLU A 42 6.80 -10.88 0.25
N LEU A 43 5.57 -10.53 -0.16
CA LEU A 43 4.88 -9.27 0.15
C LEU A 43 5.57 -8.02 -0.43
N GLU A 44 6.19 -8.13 -1.60
CA GLU A 44 6.62 -6.97 -2.38
C GLU A 44 5.47 -6.50 -3.27
N LEU A 45 5.14 -5.20 -3.16
CA LEU A 45 4.05 -4.56 -3.88
C LEU A 45 4.59 -3.52 -4.84
N TYR A 46 4.25 -3.64 -6.12
CA TYR A 46 4.69 -2.70 -7.14
C TYR A 46 3.52 -1.83 -7.60
N PHE A 47 3.76 -0.53 -7.66
CA PHE A 47 2.82 0.47 -8.14
C PHE A 47 3.45 1.25 -9.30
N ALA A 48 2.67 1.52 -10.34
CA ALA A 48 3.11 2.40 -11.42
C ALA A 48 2.69 3.85 -11.11
N THR A 49 3.59 4.81 -11.35
CA THR A 49 3.24 6.22 -11.24
C THR A 49 4.09 7.08 -12.17
N TYR A 50 3.65 8.33 -12.40
CA TYR A 50 4.44 9.31 -13.12
C TYR A 50 5.56 9.85 -12.25
N GLU A 51 6.78 9.92 -12.80
CA GLU A 51 7.97 10.48 -12.15
C GLU A 51 7.73 11.87 -11.56
N TRP A 52 7.02 12.74 -12.28
CA TRP A 52 6.73 14.11 -11.85
C TRP A 52 5.67 14.22 -10.76
N SER A 53 5.05 13.11 -10.33
CA SER A 53 3.97 13.18 -9.35
C SER A 53 4.49 13.59 -7.97
N ASN A 54 3.73 14.42 -7.25
CA ASN A 54 4.07 14.85 -5.88
C ASN A 54 4.43 13.69 -4.95
N LYS A 55 3.82 12.51 -5.15
CA LYS A 55 4.10 11.32 -4.35
C LYS A 55 5.54 10.84 -4.48
N VAL A 56 6.15 10.96 -5.65
CA VAL A 56 7.54 10.55 -5.89
C VAL A 56 8.46 11.41 -5.03
N LYS A 57 8.36 12.74 -5.14
CA LYS A 57 9.13 13.68 -4.31
C LYS A 57 8.94 13.46 -2.81
N GLN A 58 7.71 13.15 -2.39
CA GLN A 58 7.40 12.90 -0.99
C GLN A 58 8.05 11.59 -0.49
N LEU A 59 8.00 10.53 -1.30
CA LEU A 59 8.56 9.22 -0.95
C LEU A 59 10.09 9.19 -1.05
N GLU A 60 10.69 10.01 -1.91
CA GLU A 60 12.13 10.23 -1.94
C GLU A 60 12.64 10.93 -0.67
N ALA A 61 11.83 11.83 -0.10
CA ALA A 61 12.15 12.53 1.15
C ALA A 61 11.91 11.66 2.40
N ASP A 62 10.81 10.90 2.40
CA ASP A 62 10.45 9.95 3.45
C ASP A 62 9.76 8.72 2.83
N PRO A 63 10.44 7.56 2.73
CA PRO A 63 9.92 6.39 2.06
C PRO A 63 8.86 5.66 2.89
N ASN A 64 8.65 6.03 4.15
CA ASN A 64 7.72 5.30 5.02
C ASN A 64 6.28 5.43 4.52
N VAL A 65 5.65 4.28 4.30
CA VAL A 65 4.28 4.16 3.82
C VAL A 65 3.44 3.22 4.66
N CYS A 66 2.13 3.49 4.67
CA CYS A 66 1.10 2.56 5.12
C CYS A 66 0.14 2.33 3.96
N LEU A 67 -0.07 1.06 3.62
CA LEU A 67 -1.02 0.64 2.60
C LEU A 67 -2.19 -0.06 3.28
N THR A 68 -3.40 0.21 2.79
CA THR A 68 -4.60 -0.52 3.20
C THR A 68 -5.31 -1.06 1.98
N TYR A 69 -5.56 -2.36 1.98
CA TYR A 69 -6.55 -2.98 1.11
C TYR A 69 -7.80 -3.28 1.93
N LEU A 70 -8.96 -3.04 1.33
CA LEU A 70 -10.26 -3.30 1.92
C LEU A 70 -11.03 -4.24 1.00
N ASP A 71 -11.59 -5.31 1.55
CA ASP A 71 -12.50 -6.17 0.80
C ASP A 71 -13.97 -5.78 0.97
N ASN A 72 -14.83 -6.33 0.12
CA ASN A 72 -16.27 -6.08 0.16
C ASN A 72 -16.98 -6.74 1.36
N LYS A 73 -16.25 -7.52 2.17
CA LYS A 73 -16.74 -8.19 3.38
C LYS A 73 -16.32 -7.45 4.66
N GLY A 74 -15.66 -6.29 4.52
CA GLY A 74 -15.21 -5.46 5.64
C GLY A 74 -13.91 -5.95 6.31
N ARG A 75 -13.15 -6.84 5.67
CA ARG A 75 -11.79 -7.20 6.09
C ARG A 75 -10.80 -6.18 5.54
N ASP A 76 -9.88 -5.71 6.37
CA ASP A 76 -8.74 -4.89 5.95
C ASP A 76 -7.41 -5.59 6.18
N ALA A 77 -6.46 -5.36 5.27
CA ALA A 77 -5.05 -5.66 5.47
C ALA A 77 -4.28 -4.35 5.50
N ARG A 78 -3.50 -4.13 6.56
CA ARG A 78 -2.62 -2.97 6.71
C ARG A 78 -1.17 -3.39 6.62
N ILE A 79 -0.45 -2.75 5.72
CA ILE A 79 0.92 -3.10 5.37
C ILE A 79 1.77 -1.86 5.59
N PHE A 80 2.80 -1.98 6.42
CA PHE A 80 3.78 -0.92 6.64
C PHE A 80 5.04 -1.29 5.87
N GLY A 81 5.61 -0.33 5.15
CA GLY A 81 6.78 -0.57 4.31
C GLY A 81 7.55 0.70 4.00
N THR A 82 8.57 0.52 3.15
CA THR A 82 9.48 1.54 2.62
C THR A 82 9.74 1.30 1.15
#